data_AF-A0A941P2N6-F1
#
_entry.id   AF-A0A941P2N6-F1
#
_cell.length_a   1.000
_cell.length_b   1.000
_cell.length_c   1.000
_cell.angle_alpha   90.00
_cell.angle_beta   90.00
_cell.angle_gamma   90.00
#
_symmetry.space_group_name_H-M   'P 1'
#
loop_
_entity.id
_entity.type
_entity.pdbx_description
1 polymer ?
#
loop_
_entity_poly.entity_id
_entity_poly.type
_entity_poly.pdbx_seq_one_letter_code
_entity_poly.pdbx_strand_id
1 'polypeptide(L)' 'VRGGQTSLYDGPFAETKEQLAGFYLVDARDLNEALQIAARIPPAKYGSVEVRPVRELQP' A
#
# COMPACT_ATOMS: atom_id res chain seq x y z
N VAL A 1 -15.52 6.73 9.35
CA VAL A 1 -16.52 6.79 10.43
C VAL A 1 -15.97 7.65 11.56
N ARG A 2 -16.67 8.70 11.97
CA ARG A 2 -16.31 9.53 13.16
C ARG A 2 -17.57 9.72 13.99
N GLY A 3 -17.47 9.52 15.31
CA GLY A 3 -18.64 9.62 16.20
C GLY A 3 -19.80 8.68 15.83
N GLY A 4 -19.51 7.51 15.26
CA GLY A 4 -20.52 6.55 14.79
C GLY A 4 -21.20 6.90 13.47
N GLN A 5 -20.84 8.02 12.82
CA GLN A 5 -21.42 8.42 11.54
C GLN A 5 -20.45 8.18 10.38
N THR A 6 -21.01 7.73 9.25
CA THR A 6 -20.30 7.50 7.99
C THR A 6 -20.51 8.69 7.07
N SER A 7 -19.41 9.28 6.60
CA SER A 7 -19.41 10.31 5.56
C SER A 7 -18.79 9.76 4.28
N LEU A 8 -19.35 10.18 3.14
CA LEU A 8 -18.89 9.82 1.79
C LEU A 8 -18.44 11.10 1.08
N TYR A 9 -17.28 11.02 0.44
CA TYR A 9 -16.70 12.12 -0.33
C TYR A 9 -16.27 11.59 -1.69
N ASP A 10 -16.28 12.48 -2.67
CA ASP A 10 -15.65 12.22 -3.97
C ASP A 10 -14.13 12.45 -3.88
N GLY A 11 -13.37 11.72 -4.69
CA GLY A 11 -11.91 11.82 -4.73
C GLY A 11 -11.16 11.00 -3.64
N PRO A 12 -9.83 11.15 -3.58
CA PRO A 12 -8.97 10.42 -2.64
C PRO A 12 -9.12 10.94 -1.20
N PHE A 13 -8.60 10.17 -0.23
CA PHE A 13 -8.61 10.56 1.19
C PHE A 13 -7.88 11.90 1.45
N ALA A 14 -6.73 12.10 0.81
CA ALA A 14 -5.97 13.33 0.87
C ALA A 14 -5.29 13.55 -0.48
N GLU A 15 -5.24 14.81 -0.92
CA GLU A 15 -4.39 15.16 -2.04
C GLU A 15 -2.92 15.11 -1.63
N THR A 16 -2.13 14.44 -2.46
CA THR A 16 -0.72 14.17 -2.21
C THR A 16 0.05 14.36 -3.51
N LYS A 17 1.34 14.69 -3.40
CA LYS A 17 2.21 14.81 -4.58
C LYS A 17 2.35 13.48 -5.32
N GLU A 18 2.35 12.36 -4.57
CA GLU A 18 2.40 11.00 -5.08
C GLU A 18 1.14 10.25 -4.63
N GLN A 19 0.31 9.84 -5.58
CA GLN A 19 -0.92 9.10 -5.30
C GLN A 19 -0.63 7.60 -5.18
N LEU A 20 -1.37 6.90 -4.31
CA LEU A 20 -1.33 5.44 -4.24
C LEU A 20 -1.99 4.85 -5.49
N ALA A 21 -1.16 4.43 -6.46
CA ALA A 21 -1.62 3.92 -7.75
C ALA A 21 -2.09 2.45 -7.71
N GLY A 22 -1.62 1.67 -6.73
CA GLY A 22 -1.94 0.25 -6.59
C GLY A 22 -1.05 -0.44 -5.56
N PHE A 23 -1.29 -1.73 -5.32
CA PHE A 23 -0.48 -2.54 -4.40
C PHE A 23 -0.37 -3.99 -4.88
N TYR A 24 0.67 -4.67 -4.38
CA TYR A 24 0.83 -6.13 -4.47
C TYR A 24 0.83 -6.70 -3.06
N LEU A 25 0.17 -7.83 -2.85
CA LEU A 25 0.30 -8.64 -1.65
C LEU A 25 1.12 -9.88 -2.02
N VAL A 26 2.20 -10.13 -1.27
CA VAL A 26 3.14 -11.20 -1.55
C VAL A 26 3.49 -11.94 -0.27
N ASP A 27 3.70 -13.25 -0.38
CA ASP A 27 4.36 -14.04 0.65
C ASP A 27 5.87 -14.00 0.42
N ALA A 28 6.62 -13.69 1.47
CA ALA A 28 8.07 -13.66 1.48
C ALA A 28 8.57 -14.22 2.80
N ARG A 29 9.72 -14.90 2.78
CA ARG A 29 10.35 -15.48 3.97
C ARG A 29 10.76 -14.41 4.98
N ASP A 30 11.19 -13.25 4.50
CA ASP A 30 11.58 -12.10 5.31
C ASP A 30 11.46 -10.78 4.51
N LEU A 31 11.79 -9.67 5.16
CA LEU A 31 11.72 -8.33 4.54
C LEU A 31 12.73 -8.17 3.38
N ASN A 32 13.88 -8.84 3.42
CA ASN A 32 14.88 -8.73 2.35
C ASN A 32 14.36 -9.38 1.07
N GLU A 33 13.74 -10.56 1.16
CA GLU A 33 13.09 -11.19 0.01
C GLU A 33 11.96 -10.33 -0.55
N ALA A 34 11.13 -9.73 0.31
CA ALA A 34 10.09 -8.80 -0.11
C ALA A 34 10.66 -7.59 -0.88
N LEU A 35 11.79 -7.03 -0.42
CA LEU A 35 12.49 -5.94 -1.12
C LEU A 35 13.04 -6.37 -2.49
N GLN A 36 13.58 -7.60 -2.60
CA GLN A 36 14.06 -8.14 -3.89
C GLN A 36 12.90 -8.40 -4.88
N ILE A 37 11.72 -8.76 -4.39
CA ILE A 37 10.50 -8.84 -5.20
C ILE A 37 10.09 -7.44 -5.64
N ALA A 38 10.00 -6.48 -4.71
CA ALA A 38 9.61 -5.10 -4.97
C ALA A 38 10.50 -4.42 -6.01
N ALA A 39 11.81 -4.64 -5.97
CA ALA A 39 12.78 -4.10 -6.92
C ALA A 39 12.54 -4.54 -8.38
N ARG A 40 11.78 -5.61 -8.60
CA ARG A 40 11.44 -6.15 -9.93
C ARG A 40 10.06 -5.72 -10.43
N ILE A 41 9.28 -5.00 -9.63
CA ILE A 41 7.93 -4.53 -10.00
C ILE A 41 8.06 -3.46 -11.10
N PRO A 42 7.56 -3.69 -12.33
CA PRO A 42 7.79 -2.76 -13.44
C PRO A 42 7.32 -1.32 -13.20
N PRO A 43 6.16 -1.07 -12.53
CA PRO A 43 5.74 0.27 -12.13
C PRO A 43 6.72 1.06 -11.27
N ALA A 44 7.64 0.42 -10.55
CA ALA A 44 8.64 1.10 -9.72
C ALA A 44 9.55 2.04 -10.51
N LYS A 45 9.59 1.91 -11.85
CA LYS A 45 10.34 2.81 -12.74
C LYS A 45 9.70 4.20 -12.90
N TYR A 46 8.42 4.35 -12.55
CA TYR A 46 7.64 5.57 -12.76
C TYR A 46 7.26 6.28 -11.46
N GLY A 47 7.75 5.80 -10.32
CA GLY A 47 7.43 6.30 -9.00
C GLY A 47 8.22 5.54 -7.93
N SER A 48 7.59 5.24 -6.81
CA SER A 48 8.21 4.54 -5.68
C SER A 48 7.37 3.34 -5.24
N VAL A 49 8.01 2.35 -4.61
CA VAL A 49 7.33 1.21 -3.96
C VAL A 49 7.68 1.21 -2.48
N GLU A 50 6.66 1.31 -1.61
CA GLU A 50 6.80 1.15 -0.17
C GLU A 50 6.51 -0.30 0.22
N VAL A 51 7.46 -0.97 0.89
CA VAL A 51 7.28 -2.35 1.37
C VAL A 51 6.87 -2.31 2.85
N ARG A 52 5.69 -2.83 3.16
CA ARG A 52 5.12 -2.87 4.52
C ARG A 52 4.77 -4.31 4.92
N PRO A 53 5.28 -4.82 6.05
CA PRO A 53 4.77 -6.07 6.62
C PRO A 53 3.29 -5.94 6.98
N VAL A 54 2.52 -6.98 6.68
CA VAL A 54 1.12 -7.05 7.10
C VAL A 54 1.02 -7.63 8.50
N ARG A 55 0.06 -7.15 9.28
CA ARG A 55 -0.37 -7.79 10.52
C ARG A 55 -1.72 -8.42 10.29
N GLU A 56 -1.83 -9.72 10.51
CA GLU A 56 -3.12 -10.40 10.48
C GLU A 56 -3.99 -9.88 11.64
N LEU A 57 -5.19 -9.41 11.29
CA LEU A 57 -6.20 -9.09 12.27
C LEU A 57 -6.93 -10.37 12.60
N GLN A 58 -6.80 -10.82 13.85
CA GLN A 58 -7.63 -11.90 14.36
C GLN A 58 -9.09 -11.41 14.48
N PRO A 59 -10.07 -12.27 14.15
CA PRO A 59 -11.49 -11.91 14.21
C PRO A 59 -11.97 -11.56 15.62
#